data_AF-A0A941L5E5-F1
#
_entry.id   AF-A0A941L5E5-F1
#
_cell.length_a   1.000
_cell.length_b   1.000
_cell.length_c   1.000
_cell.angle_alpha   90.00
_cell.angle_beta   90.00
_cell.angle_gamma   90.00
#
_symmetry.space_group_name_H-M   'P 1'
#
loop_
_entity.id
_entity.type
_entity.pdbx_description
1 polymer ?
#
loop_
_entity_poly.entity_id
_entity_poly.type
_entity_poly.pdbx_seq_one_letter_code
_entity_poly.pdbx_strand_id
1 'polypeptide(L)'
;MIRLLLSVLFLLIYATTLVAQSDSAFVKIELQGDDNFLVINSDYNNCIPFNSSDSIAVSKGIHSLKIISKFYQDINTSIQIEENGTKELKLYPIFLEKDSERETRSSYARCFWDSNVFIISDHDSDLYFQDQKIGIENSRLMLPDGSYQTTAALGDLSSTKKITVSDNFQVVENYIRHDKSTIYRRSLLPGYAQFSKREQLKGSLFATLSSGLVFSAIYNEHRVKQKSSDYEQLRLQYITTRDPNRILEIIQESEQTMDDIDRYKKIRNYSIIGLGVTYVLNLIDGRRPPEFGFRPNNRIKINPYIDFDKTLLPNANVKIDF
;
A
#
# COMPACT_ATOMS: atom_id res chain seq x y z
N MET A 1 -78.26 -4.93 -11.65
CA MET A 1 -76.88 -4.53 -11.26
C MET A 1 -76.07 -5.66 -10.61
N ILE A 2 -76.65 -6.48 -9.72
CA ILE A 2 -75.89 -7.53 -8.99
C ILE A 2 -75.27 -8.62 -9.90
N ARG A 3 -75.91 -8.98 -11.03
CA ARG A 3 -75.36 -9.99 -11.98
C ARG A 3 -74.13 -9.53 -12.76
N LEU A 4 -73.96 -8.23 -13.00
CA LEU A 4 -72.79 -7.68 -13.71
C LEU A 4 -71.57 -7.56 -12.80
N LEU A 5 -71.79 -7.36 -11.50
CA LEU A 5 -70.72 -7.27 -10.50
C LEU A 5 -70.01 -8.62 -10.29
N LEU A 6 -70.76 -9.73 -10.36
CA LEU A 6 -70.19 -11.07 -10.20
C LEU A 6 -69.28 -11.48 -11.37
N SER A 7 -69.63 -11.08 -12.59
CA SER A 7 -68.84 -11.36 -13.80
C SER A 7 -67.52 -10.60 -13.80
N VAL A 8 -67.55 -9.34 -13.37
CA VAL A 8 -66.36 -8.48 -13.25
C VAL A 8 -65.45 -8.97 -12.11
N LEU A 9 -66.03 -9.44 -11.00
CA LEU A 9 -65.28 -10.05 -9.90
C LEU A 9 -64.59 -11.35 -10.35
N PHE A 10 -65.26 -12.20 -11.13
CA PHE A 10 -64.65 -13.42 -11.68
C PHE A 10 -63.52 -13.13 -12.67
N LEU A 11 -63.67 -12.08 -13.50
CA LEU A 11 -62.63 -11.62 -14.43
C LEU A 11 -61.43 -11.01 -13.70
N LEU A 12 -61.65 -10.27 -12.61
CA LEU A 12 -60.59 -9.75 -11.75
C LEU A 12 -59.85 -10.86 -11.01
N ILE A 13 -60.56 -11.87 -10.50
CA ILE A 13 -59.94 -13.03 -9.85
C ILE A 13 -59.09 -13.81 -10.85
N TYR A 14 -59.60 -14.07 -12.06
CA TYR A 14 -58.83 -14.73 -13.13
C TYR A 14 -57.61 -13.91 -13.59
N ALA A 15 -57.74 -12.60 -13.71
CA ALA A 15 -56.64 -11.70 -14.06
C ALA A 15 -55.56 -11.65 -12.96
N THR A 16 -55.94 -11.74 -11.68
CA THR A 16 -54.96 -11.80 -10.57
C THR A 16 -54.28 -13.17 -10.44
N THR A 17 -54.94 -14.26 -10.82
CA THR A 17 -54.31 -15.60 -10.82
C THR A 17 -53.33 -15.81 -11.97
N LEU A 18 -53.52 -15.14 -13.11
CA LEU A 18 -52.62 -15.23 -14.27
C LEU A 18 -51.33 -14.40 -14.10
N VAL A 19 -51.32 -13.43 -13.19
CA VAL A 19 -50.15 -12.56 -12.93
C VAL A 19 -49.28 -13.08 -11.78
N ALA A 20 -49.70 -14.13 -11.06
CA ALA A 20 -48.96 -14.70 -9.92
C ALA A 20 -48.29 -16.06 -10.20
N GLN A 21 -48.27 -16.52 -11.46
CA GLN A 21 -47.38 -17.60 -11.86
C GLN A 21 -46.01 -16.98 -12.16
N SER A 22 -45.30 -16.55 -11.11
CA SER A 22 -43.87 -16.32 -11.27
C SER A 22 -43.26 -17.67 -11.60
N ASP A 23 -42.58 -17.78 -12.74
CA ASP A 23 -41.74 -18.91 -13.13
C ASP A 23 -40.57 -19.08 -12.13
N SER A 24 -40.89 -19.42 -10.89
CA SER A 24 -39.92 -19.57 -9.81
C SER A 24 -39.58 -21.05 -9.72
N ALA A 25 -38.39 -21.38 -10.21
CA ALA A 25 -37.78 -22.65 -9.94
C ALA A 25 -36.77 -22.48 -8.78
N PHE A 26 -36.42 -23.58 -8.11
CA PHE A 26 -35.65 -23.52 -6.87
C PHE A 26 -34.37 -24.35 -6.95
N VAL A 27 -33.31 -23.86 -6.33
CA VAL A 27 -32.07 -24.62 -6.12
C VAL A 27 -31.90 -24.82 -4.63
N LYS A 28 -31.69 -26.07 -4.21
CA LYS A 28 -31.40 -26.43 -2.83
C LYS A 28 -29.96 -26.91 -2.74
N ILE A 29 -29.15 -26.23 -1.93
CA ILE A 29 -27.71 -26.51 -1.82
C ILE A 29 -27.45 -27.16 -0.47
N GLU A 30 -26.87 -28.37 -0.51
CA GLU A 30 -26.41 -29.08 0.68
C GLU A 30 -24.89 -28.92 0.78
N LEU A 31 -24.45 -28.07 1.73
CA LEU A 31 -23.05 -27.75 2.02
C LEU A 31 -22.81 -27.80 3.53
N GLN A 32 -21.57 -28.00 3.99
CA GLN A 32 -21.23 -27.87 5.41
C GLN A 32 -20.79 -26.43 5.72
N GLY A 33 -21.29 -25.87 6.82
CA GLY A 33 -20.94 -24.54 7.31
C GLY A 33 -22.00 -23.48 7.04
N ASP A 34 -21.93 -22.38 7.81
CA ASP A 34 -22.84 -21.24 7.73
C ASP A 34 -22.19 -20.08 6.94
N ASP A 35 -22.98 -19.05 6.60
CA ASP A 35 -22.56 -17.84 5.87
C ASP A 35 -22.06 -18.09 4.44
N ASN A 36 -22.77 -18.89 3.64
CA ASN A 36 -22.39 -19.15 2.25
C ASN A 36 -23.01 -18.14 1.28
N PHE A 37 -22.43 -18.00 0.09
CA PHE A 37 -22.97 -17.15 -0.98
C PHE A 37 -23.16 -17.94 -2.28
N LEU A 38 -24.26 -17.67 -2.97
CA LEU A 38 -24.51 -18.11 -4.33
C LEU A 38 -24.37 -16.94 -5.28
N VAL A 39 -23.57 -17.11 -6.33
CA VAL A 39 -23.45 -16.19 -7.46
C VAL A 39 -23.97 -16.88 -8.71
N ILE A 40 -24.90 -16.22 -9.41
CA ILE A 40 -25.54 -16.74 -10.61
C ILE A 40 -24.97 -16.00 -11.82
N ASN A 41 -24.53 -16.73 -12.83
CA ASN A 41 -23.99 -16.21 -14.09
C ASN A 41 -22.83 -15.21 -13.90
N SER A 42 -22.00 -15.44 -12.88
CA SER A 42 -20.89 -14.54 -12.49
C SER A 42 -21.31 -13.12 -12.09
N ASP A 43 -22.59 -12.89 -11.76
CA ASP A 43 -23.08 -11.60 -11.27
C ASP A 43 -22.75 -11.42 -9.78
N TYR A 44 -21.55 -10.94 -9.51
CA TYR A 44 -21.13 -10.65 -8.14
C TYR A 44 -21.74 -9.38 -7.54
N ASN A 45 -22.50 -8.60 -8.32
CA ASN A 45 -23.28 -7.49 -7.73
C ASN A 45 -24.49 -8.03 -6.97
N ASN A 46 -24.83 -9.31 -7.17
CA ASN A 46 -25.93 -9.99 -6.51
C ASN A 46 -25.46 -11.32 -5.88
N CYS A 47 -24.59 -11.24 -4.87
CA CYS A 47 -24.24 -12.39 -4.05
C CYS A 47 -25.40 -12.73 -3.10
N ILE A 48 -26.05 -13.87 -3.31
CA ILE A 48 -27.21 -14.31 -2.52
C ILE A 48 -26.72 -15.09 -1.30
N PRO A 49 -26.88 -14.59 -0.06
CA PRO A 49 -26.51 -15.34 1.13
C PRO A 49 -27.47 -16.52 1.32
N PHE A 50 -26.94 -17.68 1.72
CA PHE A 50 -27.75 -18.86 2.00
C PHE A 50 -27.13 -19.75 3.08
N ASN A 51 -28.00 -20.47 3.78
CA ASN A 51 -27.63 -21.55 4.69
C ASN A 51 -27.93 -22.92 4.08
N SER A 52 -27.29 -23.94 4.63
CA SER A 52 -27.57 -25.31 4.26
C SER A 52 -29.02 -25.64 4.55
N SER A 53 -29.76 -26.08 3.52
CA SER A 53 -31.21 -26.31 3.47
C SER A 53 -32.10 -25.20 2.90
N ASP A 54 -31.56 -24.01 2.64
CA ASP A 54 -32.32 -22.94 1.99
C ASP A 54 -32.66 -23.31 0.53
N SER A 55 -33.86 -22.91 0.10
CA SER A 55 -34.31 -22.99 -1.30
C SER A 55 -34.19 -21.61 -1.93
N ILE A 56 -33.28 -21.47 -2.88
CA ILE A 56 -33.02 -20.20 -3.56
C ILE A 56 -33.79 -20.16 -4.87
N ALA A 57 -34.59 -19.10 -5.08
CA ALA A 57 -35.31 -18.92 -6.33
C ALA A 57 -34.32 -18.56 -7.46
N VAL A 58 -34.42 -19.28 -8.58
CA VAL A 58 -33.63 -19.06 -9.80
C VAL A 58 -34.57 -19.12 -10.99
N SER A 59 -34.34 -18.27 -11.98
CA SER A 59 -35.11 -18.28 -13.23
C SER A 59 -34.94 -19.61 -13.97
N LYS A 60 -35.93 -19.94 -14.81
CA LYS A 60 -35.82 -21.08 -15.72
C LYS A 60 -34.70 -20.87 -16.75
N GLY A 61 -33.99 -21.94 -17.09
CA GLY A 61 -32.91 -21.90 -18.08
C GLY A 61 -31.61 -22.54 -17.63
N ILE A 62 -30.55 -22.32 -18.40
CA ILE A 62 -29.19 -22.77 -18.09
C ILE A 62 -28.49 -21.65 -17.32
N HIS A 63 -28.03 -21.99 -16.11
CA HIS A 63 -27.35 -21.06 -15.23
C HIS A 63 -25.98 -21.62 -14.85
N SER A 64 -24.97 -20.74 -14.86
CA SER A 64 -23.70 -21.02 -14.17
C SER A 64 -23.86 -20.59 -12.72
N LEU A 65 -23.64 -21.52 -11.80
CA LEU A 65 -23.66 -21.26 -10.38
C LEU A 65 -22.24 -21.31 -9.83
N LYS A 66 -21.90 -20.30 -9.04
CA LYS A 66 -20.70 -20.31 -8.21
C LYS A 66 -21.12 -20.28 -6.75
N ILE A 67 -20.77 -21.34 -6.03
CA ILE A 67 -21.00 -21.49 -4.60
C ILE A 67 -19.72 -21.09 -3.88
N ILE A 68 -19.84 -20.15 -2.95
CA ILE A 68 -18.72 -19.50 -2.27
C ILE A 68 -18.91 -19.70 -0.77
N SER A 69 -17.85 -20.15 -0.09
CA SER A 69 -17.85 -20.37 1.36
C SER A 69 -16.54 -19.90 1.98
N LYS A 70 -16.60 -19.51 3.26
CA LYS A 70 -15.52 -18.78 3.96
C LYS A 70 -14.18 -19.50 3.97
N PHE A 71 -14.20 -20.82 4.16
CA PHE A 71 -13.00 -21.63 4.36
C PHE A 71 -12.74 -22.62 3.24
N TYR A 72 -13.47 -22.51 2.13
CA TYR A 72 -13.43 -23.49 1.06
C TYR A 72 -13.17 -22.85 -0.29
N GLN A 73 -12.67 -23.65 -1.22
CA GLN A 73 -12.54 -23.25 -2.62
C GLN A 73 -13.91 -23.02 -3.25
N ASP A 74 -14.03 -21.99 -4.08
CA ASP A 74 -15.24 -21.72 -4.86
C ASP A 74 -15.60 -22.93 -5.74
N ILE A 75 -16.87 -23.31 -5.73
CA ILE A 75 -17.39 -24.42 -6.53
C ILE A 75 -18.17 -23.85 -7.70
N ASN A 76 -17.72 -24.15 -8.92
CA ASN A 76 -18.43 -23.80 -10.14
C ASN A 76 -19.23 -25.01 -10.65
N THR A 77 -20.50 -24.81 -10.94
CA THR A 77 -21.36 -25.82 -11.56
C THR A 77 -22.30 -25.16 -12.56
N SER A 78 -22.75 -25.93 -13.55
CA SER A 78 -23.76 -25.47 -14.49
C SER A 78 -25.00 -26.32 -14.30
N ILE A 79 -26.15 -25.68 -14.12
CA ILE A 79 -27.42 -26.37 -13.96
C ILE A 79 -28.42 -25.91 -15.00
N GLN A 80 -29.25 -26.84 -15.44
CA GLN A 80 -30.44 -26.56 -16.21
C GLN A 80 -31.63 -26.68 -15.27
N ILE A 81 -32.42 -25.60 -15.20
CA ILE A 81 -33.58 -25.51 -14.32
C ILE A 81 -34.83 -25.43 -15.19
N GLU A 82 -35.71 -26.40 -14.98
CA GLU A 82 -37.02 -26.47 -15.61
C GLU A 82 -38.05 -25.68 -14.80
N GLU A 83 -39.11 -25.24 -15.47
CA GLU A 83 -40.19 -24.46 -14.86
C GLU A 83 -40.83 -25.24 -13.69
N ASN A 84 -41.01 -24.58 -12.53
CA ASN A 84 -41.53 -25.17 -11.29
C ASN A 84 -40.72 -26.37 -10.74
N GLY A 85 -39.48 -26.57 -11.20
CA GLY A 85 -38.59 -27.61 -10.70
C GLY A 85 -37.81 -27.20 -9.45
N THR A 86 -37.46 -28.17 -8.61
CA THR A 86 -36.43 -27.99 -7.57
C THR A 86 -35.22 -28.85 -7.92
N LYS A 87 -34.03 -28.23 -7.99
CA LYS A 87 -32.77 -28.94 -8.22
C LYS A 87 -31.96 -29.01 -6.93
N GLU A 88 -31.71 -30.23 -6.45
CA GLU A 88 -30.82 -30.45 -5.31
C GLU A 88 -29.37 -30.59 -5.76
N LEU A 89 -28.47 -29.87 -5.09
CA LEU A 89 -27.02 -29.91 -5.32
C LEU A 89 -26.31 -30.35 -4.04
N LYS A 90 -25.69 -31.54 -4.10
CA LYS A 90 -24.81 -32.04 -3.04
C LYS A 90 -23.37 -31.74 -3.43
N LEU A 91 -22.70 -30.94 -2.61
CA LEU A 91 -21.37 -30.42 -2.90
C LEU A 91 -20.35 -30.94 -1.89
N TYR A 92 -19.15 -31.22 -2.36
CA TYR A 92 -18.03 -31.68 -1.55
C TYR A 92 -16.89 -30.66 -1.65
N PRO A 93 -16.89 -29.62 -0.79
CA PRO A 93 -15.94 -28.51 -0.91
C PRO A 93 -14.53 -28.92 -0.46
N ILE A 94 -13.51 -28.30 -1.08
CA ILE A 94 -12.10 -28.47 -0.70
C ILE A 94 -11.75 -27.38 0.33
N PHE A 95 -11.32 -27.79 1.51
CA PHE A 95 -10.92 -26.87 2.59
C PHE A 95 -9.61 -26.16 2.24
N LEU A 96 -9.55 -24.85 2.48
CA LEU A 96 -8.37 -24.01 2.26
C LEU A 96 -7.67 -23.78 3.60
N GLU A 97 -6.57 -24.49 3.80
CA GLU A 97 -5.82 -24.49 5.06
C GLU A 97 -5.05 -23.18 5.25
N LYS A 98 -4.52 -22.59 4.17
CA LYS A 98 -3.65 -21.41 4.22
C LYS A 98 -4.37 -20.15 3.79
N ASP A 99 -4.07 -19.03 4.45
CA ASP A 99 -4.64 -17.72 4.11
C ASP A 99 -4.29 -17.30 2.68
N SER A 100 -3.06 -17.59 2.21
CA SER A 100 -2.66 -17.34 0.82
C SER A 100 -3.50 -18.07 -0.23
N GLU A 101 -4.07 -19.22 0.13
CA GLU A 101 -4.97 -19.96 -0.76
C GLU A 101 -6.35 -19.31 -0.76
N ARG A 102 -6.83 -18.81 0.39
CA ARG A 102 -8.09 -18.06 0.48
C ARG A 102 -8.03 -16.78 -0.32
N GLU A 103 -6.91 -16.07 -0.28
CA GLU A 103 -6.64 -14.85 -1.05
C GLU A 103 -6.74 -15.06 -2.57
N THR A 104 -6.41 -16.25 -3.06
CA THR A 104 -6.27 -16.53 -4.50
C THR A 104 -7.36 -17.44 -5.08
N ARG A 105 -8.04 -18.23 -4.24
CA ARG A 105 -8.97 -19.28 -4.67
C ARG A 105 -10.39 -19.13 -4.14
N SER A 106 -10.64 -18.12 -3.31
CA SER A 106 -11.97 -17.83 -2.76
C SER A 106 -12.44 -16.45 -3.17
N SER A 107 -13.66 -16.36 -3.69
CA SER A 107 -14.33 -15.09 -3.95
C SER A 107 -15.11 -14.59 -2.72
N TYR A 108 -14.95 -15.24 -1.56
CA TYR A 108 -15.72 -14.95 -0.35
C TYR A 108 -15.59 -13.50 0.10
N ALA A 109 -14.38 -12.95 0.07
CA ALA A 109 -14.16 -11.55 0.42
C ALA A 109 -14.94 -10.59 -0.48
N ARG A 110 -15.06 -10.89 -1.79
CA ARG A 110 -15.87 -10.07 -2.71
C ARG A 110 -17.32 -9.99 -2.24
N CYS A 111 -17.93 -11.14 -1.96
CA CYS A 111 -19.34 -11.23 -1.59
C CYS A 111 -19.60 -10.73 -0.17
N PHE A 112 -18.75 -11.09 0.80
CA PHE A 112 -18.91 -10.66 2.18
C PHE A 112 -18.82 -9.13 2.31
N TRP A 113 -17.88 -8.52 1.60
CA TRP A 113 -17.69 -7.07 1.62
C TRP A 113 -18.61 -6.31 0.68
N ASP A 114 -19.34 -6.98 -0.22
CA ASP A 114 -20.14 -6.36 -1.29
C ASP A 114 -19.33 -5.31 -2.08
N SER A 115 -18.11 -5.68 -2.46
CA SER A 115 -17.14 -4.79 -3.10
C SER A 115 -16.08 -5.58 -3.84
N ASN A 116 -15.46 -4.99 -4.86
CA ASN A 116 -14.30 -5.58 -5.55
C ASN A 116 -12.99 -4.87 -5.21
N VAL A 117 -13.05 -3.71 -4.58
CA VAL A 117 -11.89 -2.96 -4.11
C VAL A 117 -12.03 -2.65 -2.63
N PHE A 118 -11.02 -3.03 -1.86
CA PHE A 118 -10.89 -2.66 -0.46
C PHE A 118 -9.63 -1.83 -0.28
N ILE A 119 -9.77 -0.58 0.16
CA ILE A 119 -8.65 0.35 0.35
C ILE A 119 -8.29 0.35 1.83
N ILE A 120 -6.99 0.29 2.14
CA ILE A 120 -6.44 0.38 3.51
C ILE A 120 -5.33 1.42 3.55
N SER A 121 -5.32 2.25 4.58
CA SER A 121 -4.31 3.26 4.86
C SER A 121 -4.00 3.37 6.36
N ASP A 122 -3.29 4.41 6.75
CA ASP A 122 -2.90 4.65 8.15
C ASP A 122 -4.08 5.14 9.00
N HIS A 123 -3.97 5.03 10.33
CA HIS A 123 -4.94 5.60 11.27
C HIS A 123 -5.21 7.08 10.99
N ASP A 124 -6.47 7.48 11.14
CA ASP A 124 -6.93 8.86 10.97
C ASP A 124 -6.70 9.44 9.56
N SER A 125 -6.34 8.60 8.58
CA SER A 125 -6.16 9.07 7.21
C SER A 125 -7.49 9.12 6.47
N ASP A 126 -7.75 10.26 5.84
CA ASP A 126 -8.91 10.45 4.97
C ASP A 126 -8.64 9.78 3.62
N LEU A 127 -9.59 8.98 3.16
CA LEU A 127 -9.54 8.33 1.85
C LEU A 127 -10.40 9.07 0.85
N TYR A 128 -9.85 9.27 -0.34
CA TYR A 128 -10.49 9.95 -1.46
C TYR A 128 -10.45 9.09 -2.72
N PHE A 129 -11.54 9.13 -3.47
CA PHE A 129 -11.66 8.57 -4.82
C PHE A 129 -12.24 9.64 -5.74
N GLN A 130 -11.55 9.95 -6.83
CA GLN A 130 -11.95 11.04 -7.76
C GLN A 130 -12.31 12.34 -7.01
N ASP A 131 -11.46 12.74 -6.07
CA ASP A 131 -11.61 13.93 -5.21
C ASP A 131 -12.80 13.93 -4.22
N GLN A 132 -13.59 12.86 -4.17
CA GLN A 132 -14.62 12.67 -3.15
C GLN A 132 -14.09 11.85 -1.97
N LYS A 133 -14.32 12.32 -0.74
CA LYS A 133 -14.00 11.56 0.47
C LYS A 133 -14.93 10.34 0.59
N ILE A 134 -14.33 9.16 0.64
CA ILE A 134 -15.04 7.87 0.70
C ILE A 134 -14.99 7.20 2.08
N GLY A 135 -14.02 7.56 2.91
CA GLY A 135 -13.85 6.93 4.22
C GLY A 135 -12.66 7.49 5.01
N ILE A 136 -12.42 6.86 6.16
CA ILE A 136 -11.26 7.09 7.02
C ILE A 136 -10.63 5.74 7.29
N GLU A 137 -9.30 5.63 7.16
CA GLU A 137 -8.48 4.41 7.33
C GLU A 137 -8.70 3.30 6.32
N ASN A 138 -9.96 2.96 6.07
CA ASN A 138 -10.35 1.97 5.12
C ASN A 138 -11.65 2.36 4.43
N SER A 139 -11.86 1.82 3.24
CA SER A 139 -13.08 2.01 2.46
C SER A 139 -13.26 0.86 1.49
N ARG A 140 -14.51 0.58 1.16
CA ARG A 140 -14.90 -0.40 0.16
C ARG A 140 -15.51 0.32 -1.03
N LEU A 141 -15.20 -0.15 -2.22
CA LEU A 141 -15.75 0.37 -3.47
C LEU A 141 -16.15 -0.79 -4.36
N MET A 142 -17.30 -0.66 -5.01
CA MET A 142 -17.65 -1.46 -6.17
C MET A 142 -17.38 -0.61 -7.41
N LEU A 143 -16.45 -1.04 -8.24
CA LEU A 143 -16.00 -0.29 -9.41
C LEU A 143 -16.03 -1.20 -10.64
N PRO A 144 -16.44 -0.68 -11.81
CA PRO A 144 -16.25 -1.39 -13.07
C PRO A 144 -14.78 -1.69 -13.37
N ASP A 145 -14.54 -2.61 -14.30
CA ASP A 145 -13.20 -2.85 -14.83
C ASP A 145 -12.61 -1.58 -15.44
N GLY A 146 -11.40 -1.23 -15.03
CA GLY A 146 -10.79 0.03 -15.45
C GLY A 146 -9.57 0.44 -14.64
N SER A 147 -9.03 1.62 -14.96
CA SER A 147 -7.93 2.20 -14.19
C SER A 147 -8.40 3.43 -13.43
N TYR A 148 -8.13 3.44 -12.12
CA TYR A 148 -8.59 4.47 -11.21
C TYR A 148 -7.46 4.97 -10.32
N GLN A 149 -7.74 6.06 -9.60
CA GLN A 149 -6.80 6.70 -8.71
C GLN A 149 -7.43 6.89 -7.34
N THR A 150 -6.70 6.47 -6.31
CA THR A 150 -7.10 6.61 -4.91
C THR A 150 -6.08 7.50 -4.21
N THR A 151 -6.55 8.36 -3.31
CA THR A 151 -5.68 9.24 -2.53
C THR A 151 -5.97 9.02 -1.04
N ALA A 152 -4.93 8.85 -0.25
CA ALA A 152 -5.01 8.89 1.20
C ALA A 152 -4.37 10.21 1.66
N ALA A 153 -5.01 10.92 2.58
CA ALA A 153 -4.50 12.18 3.12
C ALA A 153 -4.50 12.18 4.66
N LEU A 154 -3.52 12.83 5.26
CA LEU A 154 -3.36 13.00 6.70
C LEU A 154 -2.72 14.38 6.94
N GLY A 155 -3.55 15.35 7.34
CA GLY A 155 -3.15 16.76 7.33
C GLY A 155 -2.72 17.20 5.93
N ASP A 156 -1.55 17.84 5.83
CA ASP A 156 -0.98 18.29 4.55
C ASP A 156 -0.29 17.18 3.75
N LEU A 157 -0.22 15.95 4.28
CA LEU A 157 0.41 14.83 3.62
C LEU A 157 -0.60 14.01 2.84
N SER A 158 -0.36 13.83 1.54
CA SER A 158 -1.12 12.89 0.71
C SER A 158 -0.25 11.82 0.05
N SER A 159 -0.84 10.67 -0.21
CA SER A 159 -0.29 9.58 -1.03
C SER A 159 -1.33 9.15 -2.04
N THR A 160 -0.93 9.12 -3.31
CA THR A 160 -1.82 8.73 -4.40
C THR A 160 -1.34 7.46 -5.06
N LYS A 161 -2.26 6.52 -5.24
CA LYS A 161 -2.00 5.21 -5.85
C LYS A 161 -2.95 4.96 -7.01
N LYS A 162 -2.38 4.63 -8.17
CA LYS A 162 -3.12 4.10 -9.32
C LYS A 162 -3.45 2.63 -9.09
N ILE A 163 -4.68 2.25 -9.42
CA ILE A 163 -5.18 0.90 -9.29
C ILE A 163 -5.77 0.45 -10.62
N THR A 164 -5.60 -0.83 -10.94
CA THR A 164 -6.30 -1.48 -12.05
C THR A 164 -7.35 -2.37 -11.44
N VAL A 165 -8.61 -2.08 -11.72
CA VAL A 165 -9.77 -2.81 -11.21
C VAL A 165 -10.15 -3.89 -12.20
N SER A 166 -10.42 -5.07 -11.64
CA SER A 166 -11.01 -6.20 -12.32
C SER A 166 -12.18 -6.73 -11.50
N ASP A 167 -12.88 -7.71 -12.05
CA ASP A 167 -13.93 -8.42 -11.34
C ASP A 167 -13.45 -9.34 -10.18
N ASN A 168 -12.17 -9.36 -9.85
CA ASN A 168 -11.69 -10.03 -8.64
C ASN A 168 -11.57 -9.06 -7.47
N PHE A 169 -11.79 -9.55 -6.26
CA PHE A 169 -11.57 -8.76 -5.05
C PHE A 169 -10.08 -8.47 -4.87
N GLN A 170 -9.75 -7.19 -4.67
CA GLN A 170 -8.39 -6.75 -4.44
C GLN A 170 -8.28 -5.78 -3.27
N VAL A 171 -7.16 -5.90 -2.56
CA VAL A 171 -6.81 -5.01 -1.45
C VAL A 171 -5.77 -3.99 -1.91
N VAL A 172 -6.10 -2.72 -1.76
CA VAL A 172 -5.26 -1.58 -2.12
C VAL A 172 -4.68 -0.98 -0.85
N GLU A 173 -3.43 -1.32 -0.56
CA GLU A 173 -2.67 -0.66 0.50
C GLU A 173 -2.15 0.70 -0.01
N ASN A 174 -2.63 1.81 0.56
CA ASN A 174 -2.20 3.18 0.25
C ASN A 174 -1.82 3.93 1.52
N TYR A 175 -0.70 3.55 2.11
CA TYR A 175 -0.20 4.18 3.34
C TYR A 175 0.63 5.44 3.06
N ILE A 176 0.49 6.42 3.94
CA ILE A 176 1.15 7.72 3.95
C ILE A 176 2.37 7.70 4.89
N ARG A 177 2.21 7.16 6.11
CA ARG A 177 3.26 7.12 7.14
C ARG A 177 4.33 6.13 6.75
N HIS A 178 5.58 6.48 7.05
CA HIS A 178 6.72 5.61 6.74
C HIS A 178 6.93 4.55 7.80
N ASP A 179 7.45 3.40 7.35
CA ASP A 179 7.92 2.36 8.25
C ASP A 179 9.21 2.80 8.96
N LYS A 180 9.24 2.60 10.28
CA LYS A 180 10.36 2.99 11.15
C LYS A 180 11.69 2.37 10.69
N SER A 181 11.68 1.09 10.34
CA SER A 181 12.86 0.36 9.86
C SER A 181 13.42 0.95 8.57
N THR A 182 12.54 1.31 7.63
CA THR A 182 12.91 1.93 6.36
C THR A 182 13.57 3.28 6.60
N ILE A 183 12.97 4.15 7.41
CA ILE A 183 13.57 5.47 7.74
C ILE A 183 14.92 5.32 8.44
N TYR A 184 15.07 4.34 9.32
CA TYR A 184 16.33 4.09 10.01
C TYR A 184 17.44 3.67 9.05
N ARG A 185 17.15 2.80 8.07
CA ARG A 185 18.13 2.46 7.02
C ARG A 185 18.48 3.69 6.18
N ARG A 186 17.49 4.52 5.85
CA ARG A 186 17.71 5.75 5.09
C ARG A 186 18.52 6.80 5.86
N SER A 187 18.52 6.77 7.19
CA SER A 187 19.34 7.67 8.01
C SER A 187 20.85 7.45 7.88
N LEU A 188 21.28 6.30 7.34
CA LEU A 188 22.71 6.03 7.10
C LEU A 188 23.32 6.94 6.03
N LEU A 189 22.49 7.51 5.15
CA LEU A 189 22.89 8.50 4.17
C LEU A 189 22.47 9.90 4.67
N PRO A 190 23.42 10.84 4.80
CA PRO A 190 23.11 12.19 5.26
C PRO A 190 22.00 12.86 4.46
N GLY A 191 20.95 13.31 5.16
CA GLY A 191 19.79 13.99 4.58
C GLY A 191 18.71 13.08 3.99
N TYR A 192 19.00 11.80 3.71
CA TYR A 192 18.07 10.93 2.99
C TYR A 192 16.84 10.52 3.82
N ALA A 193 17.01 10.35 5.13
CA ALA A 193 15.88 10.13 6.04
C ALA A 193 14.94 11.34 6.08
N GLN A 194 15.47 12.56 6.11
CA GLN A 194 14.70 13.80 6.15
C GLN A 194 13.94 14.02 4.83
N PHE A 195 14.58 13.78 3.68
CA PHE A 195 13.88 13.78 2.38
C PHE A 195 12.74 12.78 2.35
N SER A 196 12.96 11.59 2.91
CA SER A 196 11.92 10.57 3.00
C SER A 196 10.75 11.03 3.86
N LYS A 197 11.02 11.68 5.00
CA LYS A 197 10.02 12.29 5.88
C LYS A 197 9.40 13.59 5.32
N ARG A 198 9.71 13.98 4.07
CA ARG A 198 9.30 15.25 3.43
C ARG A 198 9.82 16.51 4.12
N GLU A 199 10.84 16.39 4.97
CA GLU A 199 11.53 17.51 5.63
C GLU A 199 12.66 18.04 4.74
N GLN A 200 12.32 18.56 3.55
CA GLN A 200 13.29 18.87 2.48
C GLN A 200 14.39 19.82 2.93
N LEU A 201 14.07 20.86 3.70
CA LEU A 201 15.06 21.83 4.21
C LEU A 201 16.11 21.17 5.12
N LYS A 202 15.68 20.30 6.03
CA LYS A 202 16.61 19.55 6.90
C LYS A 202 17.44 18.56 6.07
N GLY A 203 16.81 17.89 5.10
CA GLY A 203 17.48 16.97 4.18
C GLY A 203 18.60 17.65 3.39
N SER A 204 18.30 18.80 2.78
CA SER A 204 19.28 19.61 2.05
C SER A 204 20.42 20.08 2.95
N LEU A 205 20.13 20.54 4.17
CA LEU A 205 21.16 20.98 5.12
C LEU A 205 22.18 19.86 5.41
N PHE A 206 21.70 18.67 5.79
CA PHE A 206 22.58 17.54 6.09
C PHE A 206 23.35 17.05 4.86
N ALA A 207 22.70 17.01 3.69
CA ALA A 207 23.34 16.60 2.45
C ALA A 207 24.44 17.57 2.03
N THR A 208 24.17 18.88 2.02
CA THR A 208 25.12 19.93 1.62
C THR A 208 26.29 20.03 2.60
N LEU A 209 26.04 20.05 3.91
CA LEU A 209 27.10 20.09 4.92
C LEU A 209 28.01 18.86 4.82
N SER A 210 27.44 17.66 4.73
CA SER A 210 28.23 16.43 4.64
C SER A 210 29.04 16.39 3.35
N SER A 211 28.44 16.75 2.22
CA SER A 211 29.13 16.78 0.92
C SER A 211 30.25 17.82 0.89
N GLY A 212 30.02 19.01 1.44
CA GLY A 212 31.02 20.07 1.56
C GLY A 212 32.20 19.67 2.45
N LEU A 213 31.93 19.01 3.58
CA LEU A 213 32.98 18.53 4.49
C LEU A 213 33.79 17.38 3.88
N VAL A 214 33.13 16.45 3.18
CA VAL A 214 33.82 15.39 2.42
C VAL A 214 34.71 16.00 1.34
N PHE A 215 34.17 16.93 0.54
CA PHE A 215 34.93 17.61 -0.49
C PHE A 215 36.13 18.36 0.10
N SER A 216 35.93 19.12 1.17
CA SER A 216 36.99 19.82 1.89
C SER A 216 38.06 18.85 2.40
N ALA A 217 37.69 17.72 3.01
CA ALA A 217 38.64 16.73 3.50
C ALA A 217 39.49 16.16 2.36
N ILE A 218 38.87 15.78 1.24
CA ILE A 218 39.56 15.24 0.06
C ILE A 218 40.49 16.28 -0.56
N TYR A 219 39.99 17.52 -0.75
CA TYR A 219 40.78 18.60 -1.33
C TYR A 219 42.03 18.90 -0.50
N ASN A 220 41.87 19.04 0.81
CA ASN A 220 42.99 19.35 1.70
C ASN A 220 43.96 18.17 1.84
N GLU A 221 43.48 16.93 1.79
CA GLU A 221 44.35 15.74 1.71
C GLU A 221 45.23 15.76 0.45
N HIS A 222 44.64 16.11 -0.70
CA HIS A 222 45.41 16.27 -1.94
C HIS A 222 46.47 17.37 -1.81
N ARG A 223 46.14 18.51 -1.19
CA ARG A 223 47.09 19.60 -0.95
C ARG A 223 48.21 19.19 0.00
N VAL A 224 47.91 18.43 1.06
CA VAL A 224 48.94 17.88 1.95
C VAL A 224 49.90 16.98 1.17
N LYS A 225 49.39 16.07 0.34
CA LYS A 225 50.25 15.18 -0.47
C LYS A 225 51.14 15.95 -1.44
N GLN A 226 50.57 16.93 -2.14
CA GLN A 226 51.31 17.79 -3.06
C GLN A 226 52.44 18.52 -2.32
N LYS A 227 52.11 19.22 -1.23
CA LYS A 227 53.09 20.01 -0.47
C LYS A 227 54.15 19.15 0.21
N SER A 228 53.80 17.96 0.69
CA SER A 228 54.79 17.00 1.19
C SER A 228 55.78 16.57 0.11
N SER A 229 55.32 16.39 -1.14
CA SER A 229 56.21 16.11 -2.27
C SER A 229 57.12 17.31 -2.58
N ASP A 230 56.59 18.53 -2.57
CA ASP A 230 57.37 19.76 -2.77
C ASP A 230 58.45 19.91 -1.68
N TYR A 231 58.10 19.61 -0.43
CA TYR A 231 59.04 19.64 0.69
C TYR A 231 60.20 18.64 0.52
N GLU A 232 59.92 17.40 0.11
CA GLU A 232 61.00 16.43 -0.15
C GLU A 232 61.91 16.87 -1.31
N GLN A 233 61.36 17.55 -2.33
CA GLN A 233 62.18 18.14 -3.39
C GLN A 233 63.08 19.27 -2.86
N LEU A 234 62.54 20.18 -2.04
CA LEU A 234 63.33 21.24 -1.40
C LEU A 234 64.42 20.66 -0.49
N ARG A 235 64.12 19.61 0.25
CA ARG A 235 65.08 18.88 1.07
C ARG A 235 66.22 18.27 0.24
N LEU A 236 65.90 17.70 -0.92
CA LEU A 236 66.91 17.19 -1.87
C LEU A 236 67.77 18.33 -2.47
N GLN A 237 67.17 19.48 -2.74
CA GLN A 237 67.91 20.66 -3.22
C GLN A 237 68.83 21.20 -2.14
N TYR A 238 68.38 21.25 -0.88
CA TYR A 238 69.17 21.71 0.25
C TYR A 238 70.47 20.89 0.41
N ILE A 239 70.39 19.56 0.32
CA ILE A 239 71.57 18.68 0.48
C ILE A 239 72.53 18.71 -0.72
N THR A 240 72.09 19.18 -1.89
CA THR A 240 72.89 19.20 -3.14
C THR A 240 73.44 20.58 -3.50
N THR A 241 72.83 21.65 -2.99
CA THR A 241 73.20 23.03 -3.31
C THR A 241 74.48 23.44 -2.57
N ARG A 242 75.37 24.15 -3.27
CA ARG A 242 76.64 24.68 -2.71
C ARG A 242 76.68 26.21 -2.63
N ASP A 243 75.66 26.90 -3.14
CA ASP A 243 75.54 28.37 -3.08
C ASP A 243 74.90 28.80 -1.75
N PRO A 244 75.60 29.56 -0.89
CA PRO A 244 75.08 30.02 0.40
C PRO A 244 73.79 30.85 0.30
N ASN A 245 73.63 31.69 -0.72
CA ASN A 245 72.44 32.53 -0.85
C ASN A 245 71.22 31.67 -1.21
N ARG A 246 71.40 30.70 -2.12
CA ARG A 246 70.34 29.77 -2.51
C ARG A 246 69.95 28.82 -1.37
N ILE A 247 70.88 28.46 -0.48
CA ILE A 247 70.58 27.66 0.71
C ILE A 247 69.59 28.39 1.63
N LEU A 248 69.78 29.69 1.86
CA LEU A 248 68.89 30.49 2.71
C LEU A 248 67.48 30.58 2.12
N GLU A 249 67.35 30.75 0.80
CA GLU A 249 66.06 30.72 0.11
C GLU A 249 65.36 29.36 0.27
N ILE A 250 66.08 28.25 0.08
CA ILE A 250 65.52 26.90 0.24
C ILE A 250 65.03 26.67 1.67
N ILE A 251 65.76 27.17 2.69
CA ILE A 251 65.31 27.08 4.09
C ILE A 251 63.96 27.80 4.26
N GLN A 252 63.85 29.05 3.80
CA GLN A 252 62.61 29.82 3.90
C GLN A 252 61.45 29.16 3.14
N GLU A 253 61.69 28.68 1.92
CA GLU A 253 60.70 27.96 1.13
C GLU A 253 60.27 26.65 1.84
N SER A 254 61.19 25.97 2.51
CA SER A 254 60.91 24.74 3.24
C SER A 254 60.06 24.98 4.50
N GLU A 255 60.35 26.03 5.26
CA GLU A 255 59.57 26.44 6.44
C GLU A 255 58.14 26.81 6.02
N GLN A 256 57.99 27.62 4.97
CA GLN A 256 56.68 27.98 4.43
C GLN A 256 55.91 26.75 3.93
N THR A 257 56.60 25.79 3.30
CA THR A 257 55.97 24.55 2.83
C THR A 257 55.52 23.68 4.01
N MET A 258 56.28 23.62 5.10
CA MET A 258 55.88 22.93 6.33
C MET A 258 54.64 23.58 6.96
N ASP A 259 54.60 24.91 7.06
CA ASP A 259 53.45 25.64 7.58
C ASP A 259 52.19 25.39 6.73
N ASP A 260 52.34 25.36 5.40
CA ASP A 260 51.27 25.01 4.47
C ASP A 260 50.73 23.60 4.72
N ILE A 261 51.63 22.61 4.87
CA ILE A 261 51.28 21.23 5.15
C ILE A 261 50.45 21.15 6.44
N ASP A 262 50.91 21.79 7.51
CA ASP A 262 50.25 21.72 8.80
C ASP A 262 48.91 22.46 8.82
N ARG A 263 48.82 23.60 8.11
CA ARG A 263 47.54 24.29 7.86
C ARG A 263 46.54 23.39 7.13
N TYR A 264 46.94 22.75 6.03
CA TYR A 264 46.03 21.88 5.27
C TYR A 264 45.65 20.62 6.06
N LYS A 265 46.58 20.02 6.83
CA LYS A 265 46.27 18.93 7.77
C LYS A 265 45.23 19.36 8.81
N LYS A 266 45.37 20.57 9.36
CA LYS A 266 44.43 21.10 10.36
C LYS A 266 43.03 21.28 9.77
N ILE A 267 42.90 21.87 8.58
CA ILE A 267 41.61 22.03 7.89
C ILE A 267 40.99 20.67 7.54
N ARG A 268 41.78 19.73 7.03
CA ARG A 268 41.33 18.35 6.77
C ARG A 268 40.78 17.70 8.04
N ASN A 269 41.51 17.78 9.15
CA ASN A 269 41.11 17.19 10.42
C ASN A 269 39.81 17.83 10.94
N TYR A 270 39.66 19.16 10.86
CA TYR A 270 38.40 19.82 11.21
C TYR A 270 37.24 19.41 10.31
N SER A 271 37.50 19.20 9.01
CA SER A 271 36.48 18.74 8.07
C SER A 271 36.00 17.33 8.41
N ILE A 272 36.92 16.42 8.76
CA ILE A 272 36.61 15.05 9.18
C ILE A 272 35.84 15.05 10.52
N ILE A 273 36.29 15.83 11.51
CA ILE A 273 35.59 15.96 12.79
C ILE A 273 34.18 16.53 12.58
N GLY A 274 34.07 17.60 11.79
CA GLY A 274 32.80 18.21 11.44
C GLY A 274 31.87 17.22 10.73
N LEU A 275 32.40 16.37 9.85
CA LEU A 275 31.64 15.32 9.17
C LEU A 275 31.12 14.30 10.19
N GLY A 276 31.97 13.86 11.13
CA GLY A 276 31.58 12.95 12.19
C GLY A 276 30.45 13.52 13.06
N VAL A 277 30.55 14.78 13.47
CA VAL A 277 29.51 15.47 14.24
C VAL A 277 28.21 15.58 13.43
N THR A 278 28.31 16.03 12.17
CA THR A 278 27.15 16.15 11.26
C THR A 278 26.47 14.80 11.05
N TYR A 279 27.24 13.73 10.92
CA TYR A 279 26.73 12.37 10.74
C TYR A 279 25.95 11.88 11.96
N VAL A 280 26.48 12.09 13.17
CA VAL A 280 25.79 11.74 14.42
C VAL A 280 24.49 12.53 14.56
N LEU A 281 24.50 13.84 14.29
CA LEU A 281 23.31 14.67 14.31
C LEU A 281 22.26 14.21 13.29
N ASN A 282 22.69 13.85 12.09
CA ASN A 282 21.82 13.28 11.06
C ASN A 282 21.18 11.95 11.49
N LEU A 283 21.93 11.07 12.16
CA LEU A 283 21.38 9.81 12.69
C LEU A 283 20.36 10.05 13.80
N ILE A 284 20.65 10.98 14.72
CA ILE A 284 19.73 11.34 15.81
C ILE A 284 18.44 11.92 15.23
N ASP A 285 18.54 12.89 14.33
CA ASP A 285 17.38 13.53 13.71
C ASP A 285 16.61 12.58 12.78
N GLY A 286 17.32 11.74 12.03
CA GLY A 286 16.73 10.72 11.16
C GLY A 286 15.91 9.69 11.93
N ARG A 287 16.26 9.41 13.18
CA ARG A 287 15.52 8.48 14.06
C ARG A 287 14.34 9.12 14.79
N ARG A 288 14.23 10.46 14.78
CA ARG A 288 13.06 11.12 15.36
C ARG A 288 11.82 10.84 14.52
N PRO A 289 10.66 10.62 15.17
CA PRO A 289 9.41 10.45 14.46
C PRO A 289 9.09 11.72 13.63
N PRO A 290 8.49 11.56 12.44
CA PRO A 290 7.90 12.69 11.72
C PRO A 290 6.66 13.20 12.49
N GLU A 291 6.09 14.32 12.05
CA GLU A 291 4.93 14.98 12.66
C GLU A 291 3.77 14.02 12.98
N PHE A 292 3.41 13.16 12.02
CA PHE A 292 2.35 12.17 12.18
C PHE A 292 2.82 10.80 12.71
N GLY A 293 4.06 10.73 13.20
CA GLY A 293 4.67 9.51 13.70
C GLY A 293 4.96 8.46 12.62
N PHE A 294 5.57 7.35 13.05
CA PHE A 294 5.79 6.19 12.18
C PHE A 294 4.52 5.35 12.05
N ARG A 295 4.44 4.55 10.99
CA ARG A 295 3.42 3.51 10.92
C ARG A 295 3.63 2.53 12.09
N PRO A 296 2.59 2.27 12.91
CA PRO A 296 2.70 1.33 14.01
C PRO A 296 2.88 -0.11 13.48
N ASN A 297 3.89 -0.82 13.99
CA ASN A 297 4.13 -2.23 13.63
C ASN A 297 3.05 -3.19 14.15
N ASN A 298 2.30 -2.79 15.19
CA ASN A 298 1.46 -3.67 16.00
C ASN A 298 -0.04 -3.47 15.81
N ARG A 299 -0.49 -2.72 14.80
CA ARG A 299 -1.92 -2.76 14.48
C ARG A 299 -2.19 -4.05 13.75
N ILE A 300 -3.21 -4.77 14.20
CA ILE A 300 -3.82 -5.85 13.43
C ILE A 300 -4.16 -5.21 12.10
N LYS A 301 -3.34 -5.50 11.08
CA LYS A 301 -3.70 -5.20 9.71
C LYS A 301 -4.98 -5.99 9.51
N ILE A 302 -6.11 -5.30 9.37
CA ILE A 302 -7.31 -5.96 8.85
C ILE A 302 -6.81 -6.62 7.56
N ASN A 303 -6.89 -7.93 7.50
CA ASN A 303 -6.68 -8.69 6.30
C ASN A 303 -8.09 -8.98 5.76
N PRO A 304 -8.59 -8.22 4.77
CA PRO A 304 -9.95 -8.36 4.26
C PRO A 304 -10.23 -9.73 3.64
N TYR A 305 -9.21 -10.56 3.41
CA TYR A 305 -9.37 -11.92 2.94
C TYR A 305 -9.68 -12.95 4.03
N ILE A 306 -9.55 -12.59 5.32
CA ILE A 306 -9.76 -13.50 6.45
C ILE A 306 -10.55 -12.86 7.61
N ASP A 307 -10.46 -11.55 7.79
CA ASP A 307 -11.06 -10.81 8.91
C ASP A 307 -12.50 -10.37 8.58
N PHE A 308 -13.43 -11.32 8.59
CA PHE A 308 -14.84 -11.09 8.24
C PHE A 308 -15.68 -10.61 9.42
N ASP A 309 -15.25 -9.54 10.09
CA ASP A 309 -16.00 -8.90 11.16
C ASP A 309 -16.48 -7.51 10.71
N LYS A 310 -17.80 -7.36 10.63
CA LYS A 310 -18.45 -6.11 10.20
C LYS A 310 -18.20 -4.96 11.18
N THR A 311 -17.84 -5.24 12.43
CA THR A 311 -17.52 -4.23 13.44
C THR A 311 -16.14 -3.60 13.25
N LEU A 312 -15.29 -4.20 12.40
CA LEU A 312 -13.95 -3.67 12.09
C LEU A 312 -13.97 -2.49 11.09
N LEU A 313 -15.15 -2.11 10.57
CA LEU A 313 -15.28 -1.03 9.58
C LEU A 313 -16.04 0.19 10.10
N PRO A 314 -15.60 1.42 9.79
CA PRO A 314 -16.48 2.59 9.85
C PRO A 314 -17.62 2.46 8.82
N ASN A 315 -18.80 2.97 9.17
CA ASN A 315 -20.11 2.71 8.54
C ASN A 315 -20.31 3.11 7.05
N ALA A 316 -19.28 3.44 6.28
CA ALA A 316 -19.43 3.89 4.89
C ALA A 316 -19.23 2.73 3.90
N ASN A 317 -20.32 2.30 3.24
CA ASN A 317 -20.23 1.61 1.96
C ASN A 317 -20.59 2.64 0.88
N VAL A 318 -19.64 3.01 0.02
CA VAL A 318 -19.89 3.96 -1.06
C VAL A 318 -20.06 3.14 -2.34
N LYS A 319 -21.31 2.94 -2.75
CA LYS A 319 -21.62 2.50 -4.12
C LYS A 319 -21.60 3.73 -5.00
N ILE A 320 -20.71 3.74 -5.99
CA ILE A 320 -20.65 4.78 -7.00
C ILE A 320 -21.37 4.22 -8.22
N ASP A 321 -22.64 4.58 -8.36
CA ASP A 321 -23.40 4.30 -9.58
C ASP A 321 -22.95 5.29 -10.66
N PHE A 322 -22.50 4.78 -11.81
CA PHE A 322 -22.15 5.59 -12.98
C PHE A 322 -23.35 5.78 -13.92
#